data_AF-A0A7Y3HLS6-F1
#
_entry.id   AF-A0A7Y3HLS6-F1
#
_cell.length_a   1.000
_cell.length_b   1.000
_cell.length_c   1.000
_cell.angle_alpha   90.00
_cell.angle_beta   90.00
_cell.angle_gamma   90.00
#
_symmetry.space_group_name_H-M   'P 1'
#
loop_
_entity.id
_entity.type
_entity.pdbx_description
1 polymer ?
#
loop_
_entity_poly.entity_id
_entity_poly.type
_entity_poly.pdbx_seq_one_letter_code
_entity_poly.pdbx_strand_id
1 'polypeptide(L)'
;MPFNIVLIEPEIPNNTGNIGRLCLATDSVLHLVKPYGFTLDDSKLRRAGLDYWKYIKLIEYNSADEFFIKNQNEKMAFYSSHAEKKYTSLDYEDNMFLIFGKESIGLSKELIKQNANHVYKIPMHSTHIRSLNIANAVSIVVYEGLRKLDNQ
;
A
#
# COMPACT_ATOMS: atom_id res chain seq x y z
N MET A 1 -2.30 -15.73 -5.88
CA MET A 1 -2.97 -14.99 -4.78
C MET A 1 -2.03 -14.17 -3.89
N PRO A 2 -0.92 -13.59 -4.37
CA PRO A 2 -0.31 -12.47 -3.66
C PRO A 2 -0.65 -11.13 -4.34
N PHE A 3 -1.27 -10.21 -3.60
CA PHE A 3 -1.33 -8.81 -4.03
C PHE A 3 0.06 -8.17 -4.09
N ASN A 4 0.19 -7.13 -4.92
CA ASN A 4 1.36 -6.26 -4.96
C ASN A 4 1.07 -4.99 -4.15
N ILE A 5 1.63 -4.88 -2.94
CA ILE A 5 1.39 -3.76 -2.03
C ILE A 5 2.45 -2.69 -2.29
N VAL A 6 2.04 -1.51 -2.73
CA VAL A 6 2.95 -0.43 -3.14
C VAL A 6 2.87 0.74 -2.18
N LEU A 7 4.01 1.11 -1.60
CA LEU A 7 4.17 2.31 -0.78
C LEU A 7 4.99 3.35 -1.55
N ILE A 8 4.33 4.45 -1.92
CA ILE A 8 4.97 5.59 -2.57
C ILE A 8 5.50 6.56 -1.52
N GLU A 9 6.83 6.69 -1.48
CA GLU A 9 7.58 7.59 -0.60
C GLU A 9 7.26 7.41 0.90
N PRO A 10 7.28 6.18 1.46
CA PRO A 10 6.92 5.95 2.86
C PRO A 10 7.84 6.72 3.82
N GLU A 11 7.25 7.33 4.85
CA GLU A 11 7.96 8.23 5.76
C GLU A 11 8.28 7.59 7.11
N ILE A 12 7.48 6.61 7.57
CA ILE A 12 7.60 6.07 8.92
C ILE A 12 8.06 4.59 8.89
N PRO A 13 9.23 4.26 9.48
CA PRO A 13 9.79 2.92 9.40
C PRO A 13 8.90 1.86 10.06
N ASN A 14 8.23 2.20 11.17
CA ASN A 14 7.35 1.26 11.88
C ASN A 14 6.16 0.81 11.02
N ASN A 15 5.58 1.71 10.22
CA ASN A 15 4.46 1.36 9.35
C ASN A 15 4.92 0.39 8.25
N THR A 16 6.05 0.71 7.61
CA THR A 16 6.66 -0.16 6.59
C THR A 16 7.02 -1.53 7.17
N GLY A 17 7.55 -1.59 8.40
CA GLY A 17 7.81 -2.84 9.13
C GLY A 17 6.54 -3.67 9.30
N ASN A 18 5.48 -3.07 9.82
CA ASN A 18 4.18 -3.73 10.02
C ASN A 18 3.57 -4.23 8.69
N ILE A 19 3.67 -3.42 7.63
CA ILE A 19 3.21 -3.81 6.28
C ILE A 19 4.05 -4.96 5.72
N GLY A 20 5.36 -4.97 5.94
CA GLY A 20 6.21 -6.10 5.58
C GLY A 20 5.80 -7.42 6.28
N ARG A 21 5.38 -7.34 7.55
CA ARG A 21 4.83 -8.50 8.27
C ARG A 21 3.52 -8.98 7.66
N LEU A 22 2.65 -8.04 7.30
CA LEU A 22 1.41 -8.34 6.57
C LEU A 22 1.73 -9.05 5.25
N CYS A 23 2.67 -8.53 4.45
CA CYS A 23 3.06 -9.13 3.18
C CYS A 23 3.48 -10.59 3.35
N LEU A 24 4.30 -10.90 4.36
CA LEU A 24 4.70 -12.27 4.62
C LEU A 24 3.51 -13.16 5.03
N ALA A 25 2.58 -12.64 5.83
CA ALA A 25 1.41 -13.39 6.26
C ALA A 25 0.42 -13.69 5.12
N THR A 26 0.37 -12.83 4.10
CA THR A 26 -0.56 -12.91 2.97
C THR A 26 0.11 -13.36 1.67
N ASP A 27 1.37 -13.77 1.73
CA ASP A 27 2.26 -14.07 0.60
C ASP A 27 2.45 -12.90 -0.42
N SER A 28 1.96 -11.71 -0.10
CA SER A 28 2.01 -10.50 -0.93
C SER A 28 3.43 -9.99 -1.18
N VAL A 29 3.61 -9.28 -2.30
CA VAL A 29 4.87 -8.60 -2.64
C VAL A 29 4.83 -7.17 -2.10
N LEU A 30 5.90 -6.73 -1.46
CA LEU A 30 6.08 -5.35 -1.02
C LEU A 30 6.88 -4.57 -2.06
N HIS A 31 6.31 -3.48 -2.57
CA HIS A 31 6.96 -2.52 -3.45
C HIS A 31 7.21 -1.22 -2.69
N LEU A 32 8.47 -0.78 -2.62
CA LEU A 32 8.84 0.48 -1.96
C LEU A 32 9.43 1.46 -2.97
N VAL A 33 8.77 2.61 -3.13
CA VAL A 33 9.18 3.65 -4.08
C VAL A 33 9.83 4.81 -3.32
N LYS A 34 11.06 5.17 -3.71
CA LYS A 34 11.84 6.26 -3.11
C LYS A 34 11.30 7.65 -3.49
N PRO A 35 11.65 8.70 -2.71
CA PRO A 35 12.49 8.68 -1.50
C PRO A 35 11.77 8.15 -0.26
N TYR A 36 12.50 7.41 0.58
CA TYR A 36 12.02 7.02 1.91
C TYR A 36 12.32 8.12 2.93
N GLY A 37 11.44 8.32 3.90
CA GLY A 37 11.69 9.17 5.07
C GLY A 37 12.59 8.52 6.13
N PHE A 38 13.11 7.31 5.87
CA PHE A 38 13.92 6.52 6.78
C PHE A 38 14.92 5.65 6.02
N THR A 39 15.86 5.05 6.74
CA THR A 39 16.78 4.05 6.20
C THR A 39 16.30 2.64 6.54
N LEU A 40 16.42 1.70 5.61
CA LEU A 40 15.98 0.31 5.83
C LEU A 40 16.78 -0.40 6.95
N ASP A 41 17.92 0.15 7.35
CA ASP A 41 18.73 -0.29 8.48
C ASP A 41 18.35 0.38 9.82
N ASP A 42 17.27 1.19 9.90
CA ASP A 42 16.89 1.85 11.15
C ASP A 42 16.55 0.80 12.23
N SER A 43 17.14 0.98 13.42
CA SER A 43 16.79 0.28 14.67
C SER A 43 15.29 0.12 14.92
N LYS A 44 14.47 1.07 14.47
CA LYS A 44 13.01 1.03 14.56
C LYS A 44 12.40 0.00 13.62
N LEU A 45 12.91 -0.09 12.40
CA LEU A 45 12.56 -1.16 11.45
C LEU A 45 13.04 -2.52 11.98
N ARG A 46 14.20 -2.54 12.67
CA ARG A 46 14.69 -3.72 13.42
C ARG A 46 13.71 -4.19 14.49
N ARG A 47 13.19 -3.25 15.28
CA ARG A 47 12.27 -3.52 16.39
C ARG A 47 10.86 -3.91 15.92
N ALA A 48 10.49 -3.57 14.68
CA ALA A 48 9.25 -4.03 14.04
C ALA A 48 9.28 -5.52 13.62
N GLY A 49 10.44 -6.19 13.70
CA GLY A 49 10.56 -7.65 13.59
C GLY A 49 11.49 -8.15 12.49
N LEU A 50 12.70 -7.61 12.39
CA LEU A 50 13.65 -7.92 11.30
C LEU A 50 14.00 -9.40 11.06
N ASP A 51 13.72 -10.34 11.98
CA ASP A 51 13.96 -11.77 11.73
C ASP A 51 13.21 -12.27 10.50
N TYR A 52 12.06 -11.66 10.18
CA TYR A 52 11.26 -12.05 9.04
C TYR A 52 11.57 -11.27 7.76
N TRP A 53 12.27 -10.14 7.83
CA TRP A 53 12.47 -9.24 6.69
C TRP A 53 13.23 -9.90 5.55
N LYS A 54 14.15 -10.82 5.85
CA LYS A 54 14.85 -11.63 4.84
C LYS A 54 13.93 -12.57 4.04
N TYR A 55 12.70 -12.79 4.49
CA TYR A 55 11.72 -13.64 3.82
C TYR A 55 10.68 -12.85 3.04
N ILE A 56 10.64 -11.52 3.14
CA ILE A 56 9.68 -10.74 2.37
C ILE A 56 10.10 -10.66 0.90
N LYS A 57 9.13 -10.76 0.00
CA LYS A 57 9.33 -10.44 -1.41
C LYS A 57 9.33 -8.91 -1.54
N LEU A 58 10.51 -8.29 -1.57
CA LEU A 58 10.69 -6.84 -1.66
C LEU A 58 11.18 -6.42 -3.06
N ILE A 59 10.54 -5.42 -3.64
CA ILE A 59 10.99 -4.74 -4.86
C ILE A 59 11.12 -3.24 -4.58
N GLU A 60 12.26 -2.65 -4.91
CA GLU A 60 12.52 -1.22 -4.72
C GLU A 60 12.57 -0.47 -6.05
N TYR A 61 12.12 0.78 -6.03
CA TYR A 61 12.15 1.71 -7.17
C TYR A 61 12.78 3.03 -6.75
N ASN A 62 13.55 3.66 -7.65
CA ASN A 62 14.23 4.92 -7.37
C ASN A 62 13.29 6.14 -7.48
N SER A 63 12.18 6.01 -8.20
CA SER A 63 11.17 7.05 -8.33
C SER A 63 9.79 6.48 -8.67
N ALA A 64 8.75 7.29 -8.49
CA ALA A 64 7.39 6.95 -8.94
C ALA A 64 7.33 6.71 -10.46
N ASP A 65 8.04 7.51 -11.25
CA ASP A 65 8.11 7.33 -12.71
C ASP A 65 8.69 5.96 -13.08
N GLU A 66 9.76 5.53 -12.42
CA GLU A 66 10.33 4.19 -12.65
C GLU A 66 9.31 3.09 -12.34
N PHE A 67 8.58 3.23 -11.22
CA PHE A 67 7.52 2.29 -10.85
C PHE A 67 6.42 2.22 -11.91
N PHE A 68 5.89 3.37 -12.34
CA PHE A 68 4.79 3.38 -13.31
C PHE A 68 5.23 2.91 -14.71
N ILE A 69 6.45 3.23 -15.15
CA ILE A 69 6.99 2.74 -16.43
C ILE A 69 7.12 1.21 -16.43
N LYS A 70 7.67 0.64 -15.36
CA LYS A 70 7.89 -0.82 -15.27
C LYS A 70 6.59 -1.62 -15.17
N ASN A 71 5.55 -1.04 -14.56
CA ASN A 71 4.30 -1.74 -14.25
C ASN A 71 3.10 -1.18 -15.03
N GLN A 72 3.31 -0.45 -16.14
CA GLN A 72 2.25 0.31 -16.84
C GLN A 72 1.03 -0.50 -17.29
N ASN A 73 1.17 -1.82 -17.45
CA ASN A 73 0.10 -2.71 -17.92
C ASN A 73 -0.61 -3.46 -16.78
N GLU A 74 -0.16 -3.26 -15.54
CA GLU A 74 -0.70 -3.96 -14.38
C GLU A 74 -2.03 -3.35 -13.93
N LYS A 75 -2.87 -4.20 -13.30
CA LYS A 75 -4.11 -3.73 -12.68
C LYS A 75 -3.79 -2.99 -11.40
N MET A 76 -4.19 -1.72 -11.29
CA MET A 76 -3.88 -0.87 -10.16
C MET A 76 -5.15 -0.31 -9.49
N ALA A 77 -5.12 -0.28 -8.16
CA ALA A 77 -6.07 0.46 -7.33
C ALA A 77 -5.32 1.44 -6.43
N PHE A 78 -5.80 2.67 -6.38
CA PHE A 78 -5.17 3.78 -5.64
C PHE A 78 -5.99 4.11 -4.40
N TYR A 79 -5.34 4.35 -3.26
CA TYR A 79 -6.03 4.60 -2.01
C TYR A 79 -5.83 6.03 -1.52
N SER A 80 -6.95 6.71 -1.25
CA SER A 80 -6.98 8.07 -0.71
C SER A 80 -8.20 8.27 0.17
N SER A 81 -8.05 8.96 1.31
CA SER A 81 -9.20 9.30 2.18
C SER A 81 -10.21 10.24 1.50
N HIS A 82 -9.79 10.92 0.43
CA HIS A 82 -10.61 11.85 -0.35
C HIS A 82 -11.34 11.21 -1.52
N ALA A 83 -11.17 9.90 -1.76
CA ALA A 83 -11.82 9.23 -2.87
C ALA A 83 -13.35 9.13 -2.69
N GLU A 84 -14.07 8.95 -3.79
CA GLU A 84 -15.53 8.74 -3.75
C GLU A 84 -15.90 7.26 -3.60
N LYS A 85 -15.23 6.38 -4.35
CA LYS A 85 -15.49 4.94 -4.38
C LYS A 85 -15.01 4.27 -3.08
N LYS A 86 -15.76 3.29 -2.59
CA LYS A 86 -15.38 2.54 -1.37
C LYS A 86 -14.45 1.39 -1.74
N TYR A 87 -13.49 1.07 -0.89
CA TYR A 87 -12.58 -0.07 -1.11
C TYR A 87 -13.31 -1.42 -1.28
N THR A 88 -14.52 -1.57 -0.74
CA THR A 88 -15.35 -2.78 -0.87
C THR A 88 -16.07 -2.88 -2.21
N SER A 89 -16.08 -1.81 -3.02
CA SER A 89 -16.67 -1.82 -4.37
C SER A 89 -15.61 -2.02 -5.46
N LEU A 90 -14.35 -2.27 -5.08
CA LEU A 90 -13.33 -2.70 -6.02
C LEU A 90 -13.58 -4.17 -6.37
N ASP A 91 -13.51 -4.47 -7.67
CA ASP A 91 -13.43 -5.84 -8.16
C ASP A 91 -11.98 -6.29 -7.99
N TYR A 92 -11.69 -6.95 -6.86
CA TYR A 92 -10.35 -7.44 -6.57
C TYR A 92 -9.98 -8.58 -7.53
N GLU A 93 -8.76 -8.51 -8.06
CA GLU A 93 -8.17 -9.51 -8.95
C GLU A 93 -6.84 -10.01 -8.36
N ASP A 94 -6.47 -11.27 -8.64
CA ASP A 94 -5.15 -11.78 -8.26
C ASP A 94 -4.03 -10.94 -8.90
N ASN A 95 -2.92 -10.79 -8.19
CA ASN A 95 -1.75 -9.98 -8.56
C ASN A 95 -2.02 -8.47 -8.75
N MET A 96 -3.19 -7.96 -8.34
CA MET A 96 -3.50 -6.53 -8.41
C MET A 96 -2.55 -5.70 -7.53
N PHE A 97 -2.20 -4.51 -8.02
CA PHE A 97 -1.36 -3.52 -7.36
C PHE A 97 -2.20 -2.58 -6.51
N LEU A 98 -1.95 -2.57 -5.20
CA LEU A 98 -2.65 -1.77 -4.21
C LEU A 98 -1.74 -0.62 -3.78
N ILE A 99 -2.04 0.60 -4.25
CA ILE A 99 -1.12 1.73 -4.20
C ILE A 99 -1.51 2.71 -3.09
N PHE A 100 -0.57 2.95 -2.18
CA PHE A 100 -0.70 3.86 -1.05
C PHE A 100 0.40 4.92 -1.11
N GLY A 101 0.05 6.15 -0.77
CA GLY A 101 1.02 7.24 -0.67
C GLY A 101 1.60 7.39 0.74
N LYS A 102 2.46 8.38 0.91
CA LYS A 102 3.11 8.69 2.19
C LYS A 102 2.11 9.07 3.29
N GLU A 103 2.49 8.86 4.54
CA GLU A 103 1.60 9.04 5.68
C GLU A 103 1.11 10.49 5.89
N SER A 104 1.98 11.47 5.61
CA SER A 104 1.68 12.89 5.85
C SER A 104 0.60 13.45 4.93
N ILE A 105 0.67 13.17 3.63
CA ILE A 105 -0.16 13.81 2.61
C ILE A 105 -0.86 12.83 1.64
N GLY A 106 -0.57 11.53 1.75
CA GLY A 106 -1.08 10.52 0.82
C GLY A 106 -0.45 10.60 -0.57
N LEU A 107 -1.21 10.18 -1.58
CA LEU A 107 -0.80 10.24 -2.99
C LEU A 107 -0.83 11.69 -3.51
N SER A 108 0.01 11.98 -4.50
CA SER A 108 -0.02 13.29 -5.15
C SER A 108 -1.38 13.54 -5.82
N LYS A 109 -1.80 14.81 -5.85
CA LYS A 109 -3.05 15.21 -6.52
C LYS A 109 -3.06 14.82 -8.00
N GLU A 110 -1.90 14.85 -8.64
CA GLU A 110 -1.71 14.46 -10.03
C GLU A 110 -2.01 12.97 -10.24
N LEU A 111 -1.44 12.08 -9.40
CA LEU A 111 -1.71 10.65 -9.47
C LEU A 111 -3.19 10.34 -9.24
N ILE A 112 -3.83 10.99 -8.27
CA ILE A 112 -5.26 10.85 -8.02
C ILE A 112 -6.08 11.29 -9.25
N LYS A 113 -5.73 12.43 -9.86
CA LYS A 113 -6.45 12.96 -11.02
C LYS A 113 -6.31 12.06 -12.25
N GLN A 114 -5.09 11.59 -12.54
CA GLN A 114 -4.82 10.72 -13.68
C GLN A 114 -5.53 9.36 -13.55
N ASN A 115 -5.74 8.89 -12.31
CA ASN A 115 -6.32 7.57 -12.03
C ASN A 115 -7.72 7.65 -11.40
N ALA A 116 -8.47 8.74 -11.63
CA ALA A 116 -9.72 9.05 -10.91
C ALA A 116 -10.74 7.90 -10.87
N ASN A 117 -10.79 7.07 -11.92
CA ASN A 117 -11.68 5.91 -11.99
C ASN A 117 -11.28 4.73 -11.10
N HIS A 118 -10.05 4.69 -10.61
CA HIS A 118 -9.47 3.60 -9.82
C HIS A 118 -8.99 4.09 -8.44
N VAL A 119 -9.55 5.20 -7.93
CA VAL A 119 -9.25 5.69 -6.58
C VAL A 119 -10.36 5.29 -5.61
N TYR A 120 -9.96 4.70 -4.49
CA TYR A 120 -10.85 4.14 -3.48
C TYR A 120 -10.52 4.66 -2.08
N LYS A 121 -11.52 4.68 -1.19
CA LYS A 121 -11.38 5.04 0.23
C LYS A 121 -11.87 3.94 1.16
N ILE A 122 -11.30 3.91 2.36
CA ILE A 122 -11.90 3.25 3.52
C ILE A 122 -12.85 4.26 4.19
N PRO A 123 -14.15 3.97 4.32
CA PRO A 123 -15.07 4.86 5.02
C PRO A 123 -14.63 5.12 6.46
N MET A 124 -14.72 6.38 6.88
CA MET A 124 -14.51 6.80 8.26
C MET A 124 -15.73 7.60 8.71
N HIS A 125 -16.17 7.37 9.95
CA HIS A 125 -17.36 8.01 10.50
C HIS A 125 -17.04 9.20 11.42
N SER A 126 -15.82 9.25 11.96
CA SER A 126 -15.39 10.35 12.83
C SER A 126 -14.96 11.55 12.00
N THR A 127 -15.38 12.74 12.43
CA THR A 127 -14.90 14.03 11.90
C THR A 127 -13.61 14.51 12.55
N HIS A 128 -13.12 13.80 13.59
CA HIS A 128 -11.94 14.20 14.37
C HIS A 128 -10.61 13.66 13.81
N ILE A 129 -10.65 12.72 12.88
CA ILE A 129 -9.46 12.12 12.27
C ILE A 129 -9.49 12.27 10.76
N ARG A 130 -8.33 12.51 10.16
CA ARG A 130 -8.19 12.74 8.71
C ARG A 130 -7.96 11.46 7.91
N SER A 131 -7.41 10.44 8.56
CA SER A 131 -7.07 9.15 7.96
C SER A 131 -6.80 8.12 9.04
N LEU A 132 -6.86 6.85 8.65
CA LEU A 132 -6.31 5.75 9.45
C LEU A 132 -4.78 5.77 9.37
N ASN A 133 -4.13 5.13 10.33
CA ASN A 133 -2.75 4.70 10.17
C ASN A 133 -2.61 3.87 8.88
N ILE A 134 -1.56 4.11 8.10
CA ILE A 134 -1.38 3.47 6.79
C ILE A 134 -1.29 1.94 6.88
N ALA A 135 -0.60 1.38 7.88
CA ALA A 135 -0.50 -0.07 8.04
C ALA A 135 -1.86 -0.70 8.32
N ASN A 136 -2.71 -0.03 9.09
CA ASN A 136 -4.10 -0.46 9.29
C ASN A 136 -4.89 -0.38 7.99
N ALA A 137 -4.75 0.73 7.23
CA ALA A 137 -5.44 0.90 5.96
C ALA A 137 -5.06 -0.19 4.94
N VAL A 138 -3.77 -0.49 4.80
CA VAL A 138 -3.27 -1.57 3.96
C VAL A 138 -3.83 -2.93 4.42
N SER A 139 -3.79 -3.21 5.72
CA SER A 139 -4.30 -4.47 6.28
C SER A 139 -5.79 -4.68 5.96
N ILE A 140 -6.61 -3.64 6.12
CA ILE A 140 -8.06 -3.68 5.82
C ILE A 140 -8.30 -4.02 4.35
N VAL A 141 -7.60 -3.34 3.44
CA VAL A 141 -7.76 -3.52 2.00
C VAL A 141 -7.31 -4.91 1.57
N VAL A 142 -6.14 -5.34 2.02
CA VAL A 142 -5.56 -6.63 1.63
C VAL A 142 -6.46 -7.78 2.08
N TYR A 143 -6.91 -7.79 3.33
CA TYR A 143 -7.78 -8.87 3.82
C TYR A 143 -9.18 -8.83 3.19
N GLU A 144 -9.73 -7.66 2.82
CA GLU A 144 -10.97 -7.62 2.03
C GLU A 144 -10.76 -8.23 0.64
N GLY A 145 -9.64 -7.92 -0.01
CA GLY A 145 -9.29 -8.51 -1.30
C GLY A 145 -9.14 -10.03 -1.22
N LEU A 146 -8.43 -10.54 -0.21
CA LEU A 146 -8.29 -11.99 0.01
C LEU A 146 -9.66 -12.64 0.27
N ARG A 147 -10.48 -12.03 1.14
CA ARG A 147 -11.85 -12.51 1.38
C ARG A 147 -12.67 -12.55 0.10
N LYS A 148 -12.51 -11.58 -0.80
CA LYS A 148 -13.22 -11.57 -2.10
C LYS A 148 -12.75 -12.69 -3.01
N LEU A 149 -11.43 -12.92 -3.12
CA LEU A 149 -10.86 -13.97 -3.96
C LEU A 149 -11.16 -15.38 -3.43
N ASP A 150 -11.21 -15.57 -2.11
CA ASP A 150 -11.58 -16.87 -1.50
C ASP A 150 -13.06 -17.24 -1.71
N ASN A 151 -13.91 -16.25 -1.99
CA ASN A 151 -15.36 -16.44 -2.20
C ASN A 151 -15.76 -16.43 -3.69
N GLN A 152 -14.78 -16.45 -4.60
CA GLN A 152 -14.99 -16.61 -6.05
C GLN A 152 -14.68 -18.04 -6.48
#